data_AF-A0A6P0UT60-F1
#
_entry.id   AF-A0A6P0UT60-F1
#
_cell.length_a   1.000
_cell.length_b   1.000
_cell.length_c   1.000
_cell.angle_alpha   90.00
_cell.angle_beta   90.00
_cell.angle_gamma   90.00
#
_symmetry.space_group_name_H-M   'P 1'
#
loop_
_entity.id
_entity.type
_entity.pdbx_description
1 polymer ?
#
loop_
_entity_poly.entity_id
_entity_poly.type
_entity_poly.pdbx_seq_one_letter_code
_entity_poly.pdbx_strand_id
1 'polypeptide(L)'
;MSYTPQAFQKWVENVKLNDSYSNKLVPEKEITQKYREAFLLLGEKQKPETLGDYLEFGVCHGTSMVCLHKVLQELNLKQVRLFGFDSFEGLPETARNDDGGAWFPGQFNSSLELTSKILTEQGIDWNRTFLVKGWFSETLNQDLVEKYQLTKASVIMVDCDMYLSAKEALNFCAPLIQEEAIIFFDDWYSQNLDQKNMGEKRAFDEFLQENPHFGTEKLGSYTANAQIFRVFRK
;
A
#
# COMPACT_ATOMS: atom_id res chain seq x y z
N MET A 1 5.20 20.77 -33.14
CA MET A 1 4.18 21.72 -32.64
C MET A 1 4.60 22.10 -31.23
N SER A 2 4.96 23.35 -31.00
CA SER A 2 5.49 23.83 -29.71
C SER A 2 4.39 23.85 -28.66
N TYR A 3 4.57 23.05 -27.61
CA TYR A 3 3.68 23.00 -26.45
C TYR A 3 3.77 24.33 -25.70
N THR A 4 2.69 25.11 -25.66
CA THR A 4 2.67 26.40 -24.96
C THR A 4 2.35 26.18 -23.47
N PRO A 5 3.05 26.85 -22.54
CA PRO A 5 2.84 26.72 -21.09
C PRO A 5 1.39 26.95 -20.62
N GLN A 6 0.60 27.73 -21.38
CA GLN A 6 -0.80 27.99 -21.10
C GLN A 6 -1.72 26.80 -21.36
N ALA A 7 -1.45 25.97 -22.37
CA ALA A 7 -2.21 24.74 -22.61
C ALA A 7 -1.98 23.71 -21.49
N PHE A 8 -0.75 23.67 -20.96
CA PHE A 8 -0.38 22.84 -19.82
C PHE A 8 -1.05 23.29 -18.51
N GLN A 9 -1.01 24.59 -18.20
CA GLN A 9 -1.69 25.13 -17.01
C GLN A 9 -3.19 24.89 -17.07
N LYS A 10 -3.81 25.08 -18.25
CA LYS A 10 -5.24 24.82 -18.45
C LYS A 10 -5.59 23.33 -18.35
N TRP A 11 -4.68 22.43 -18.74
CA TRP A 11 -4.85 20.99 -18.53
C TRP A 11 -4.69 20.60 -17.05
N VAL A 12 -3.69 21.15 -16.34
CA VAL A 12 -3.52 20.94 -14.89
C VAL A 12 -4.72 21.48 -14.11
N GLU A 13 -5.23 22.66 -14.48
CA GLU A 13 -6.47 23.19 -13.93
C GLU A 13 -7.67 22.32 -14.28
N ASN A 14 -7.79 21.82 -15.51
CA ASN A 14 -8.86 20.91 -15.89
C ASN A 14 -8.78 19.54 -15.20
N VAL A 15 -7.59 19.00 -14.91
CA VAL A 15 -7.42 17.81 -14.06
C VAL A 15 -7.88 18.12 -12.64
N LYS A 16 -7.46 19.27 -12.08
CA LYS A 16 -7.91 19.74 -10.77
C LYS A 16 -9.39 20.10 -10.69
N LEU A 17 -10.03 20.46 -11.81
CA LEU A 17 -11.44 20.87 -11.90
C LEU A 17 -12.38 19.70 -12.26
N ASN A 18 -11.91 18.73 -13.05
CA ASN A 18 -12.64 17.48 -13.31
C ASN A 18 -12.52 16.47 -12.17
N ASP A 19 -11.54 16.67 -11.28
CA ASP A 19 -11.56 16.17 -9.93
C ASP A 19 -12.69 16.84 -9.15
N SER A 20 -13.92 16.35 -9.34
CA SER A 20 -15.01 16.52 -8.37
C SER A 20 -14.67 15.74 -7.09
N TYR A 21 -13.57 16.11 -6.42
CA TYR A 21 -13.10 15.57 -5.16
C TYR A 21 -13.42 16.56 -4.04
N SER A 22 -14.70 16.65 -3.69
CA SER A 22 -15.06 17.05 -2.33
C SER A 22 -14.84 15.92 -1.30
N ASN A 23 -14.42 14.72 -1.73
CA ASN A 23 -14.13 13.57 -0.88
C ASN A 23 -12.74 12.98 -1.21
N LYS A 24 -11.65 13.47 -0.58
CA LYS A 24 -10.33 12.82 -0.72
C LYS A 24 -10.44 11.31 -0.44
N LEU A 25 -9.95 10.45 -1.35
CA LEU A 25 -9.95 8.99 -1.16
C LEU A 25 -9.19 8.59 0.11
N VAL A 26 -8.05 9.24 0.34
CA VAL A 26 -7.18 8.97 1.47
C VAL A 26 -7.35 10.05 2.55
N PRO A 27 -7.68 9.68 3.80
CA PRO A 27 -7.66 10.61 4.93
C PRO A 27 -6.20 10.88 5.35
N GLU A 28 -5.52 11.75 4.59
CA GLU A 28 -4.07 11.99 4.70
C GLU A 28 -3.60 12.25 6.13
N LYS A 29 -4.36 12.98 6.94
CA LYS A 29 -3.97 13.32 8.32
C LYS A 29 -3.98 12.08 9.21
N GLU A 30 -5.04 11.30 9.15
CA GLU A 30 -5.28 10.12 9.95
C GLU A 30 -4.28 9.01 9.60
N ILE A 31 -4.07 8.74 8.31
CA ILE A 31 -3.11 7.72 7.86
C ILE A 31 -1.66 8.13 8.18
N THR A 32 -1.30 9.40 7.99
CA THR A 32 0.04 9.92 8.37
C THR A 32 0.29 9.73 9.86
N GLN A 33 -0.72 10.00 10.70
CA GLN A 33 -0.61 9.76 12.13
C GLN A 33 -0.39 8.28 12.44
N LYS A 34 -1.13 7.37 11.79
CA LYS A 34 -0.97 5.92 12.01
C LYS A 34 0.38 5.39 11.53
N TYR A 35 0.91 5.90 10.43
CA TYR A 35 2.29 5.57 10.02
C TYR A 35 3.32 6.04 11.05
N ARG A 36 3.15 7.24 11.61
CA ARG A 36 4.03 7.72 12.70
C ARG A 36 3.94 6.79 13.91
N GLU A 37 2.73 6.45 14.35
CA GLU A 37 2.51 5.52 15.47
C GLU A 37 3.16 4.15 15.21
N ALA A 38 3.04 3.60 14.00
CA ALA A 38 3.64 2.33 13.62
C ALA A 38 5.17 2.34 13.75
N PHE A 39 5.85 3.36 13.22
CA PHE A 39 7.30 3.45 13.33
C PHE A 39 7.79 3.73 14.74
N LEU A 40 7.05 4.53 15.52
CA LEU A 40 7.36 4.75 16.94
C LEU A 40 7.25 3.44 17.73
N LEU A 41 6.19 2.67 17.53
CA LEU A 41 5.98 1.37 18.17
C LEU A 41 7.10 0.37 17.83
N LEU A 42 7.47 0.26 16.55
CA LEU A 42 8.59 -0.59 16.13
C LEU A 42 9.91 -0.13 16.77
N GLY A 43 10.12 1.19 16.86
CA GLY A 43 11.30 1.80 17.46
C GLY A 43 11.45 1.59 18.98
N GLU A 44 10.40 1.16 19.68
CA GLU A 44 10.50 0.82 21.11
C GLU A 44 11.37 -0.42 21.36
N LYS A 45 11.41 -1.34 20.39
CA LYS A 45 12.09 -2.65 20.50
C LYS A 45 13.23 -2.82 19.52
N GLN A 46 13.24 -2.02 18.45
CA GLN A 46 14.19 -2.15 17.36
C GLN A 46 14.97 -0.86 17.18
N LYS A 47 16.24 -0.99 16.82
CA LYS A 47 17.04 0.19 16.46
C LYS A 47 16.62 0.67 15.08
N PRO A 48 16.64 1.99 14.79
CA PRO A 48 16.28 2.51 13.47
C PRO A 48 16.92 1.74 12.32
N GLU A 49 18.24 1.48 12.37
CA GLU A 49 19.00 0.78 11.33
C GLU A 49 18.57 -0.67 11.06
N THR A 50 17.76 -1.26 11.95
CA THR A 50 17.22 -2.63 11.81
C THR A 50 15.81 -2.69 11.26
N LEU A 51 15.17 -1.52 11.06
CA LEU A 51 13.87 -1.43 10.40
C LEU A 51 14.00 -1.80 8.93
N GLY A 52 13.06 -2.62 8.45
CA GLY A 52 12.97 -3.07 7.08
C GLY A 52 12.26 -2.08 6.17
N ASP A 53 12.01 -2.52 4.94
CA ASP A 53 11.36 -1.75 3.91
C ASP A 53 9.86 -1.53 4.19
N TYR A 54 9.30 -0.54 3.51
CA TYR A 54 7.86 -0.34 3.37
C TYR A 54 7.38 -0.94 2.05
N LEU A 55 6.32 -1.75 2.11
CA LEU A 55 5.69 -2.37 0.95
C LEU A 55 4.22 -1.92 0.86
N GLU A 56 3.81 -1.39 -0.29
CA GLU A 56 2.44 -0.95 -0.58
C GLU A 56 1.91 -1.71 -1.79
N PHE A 57 0.76 -2.35 -1.63
CA PHE A 57 0.09 -3.15 -2.65
C PHE A 57 -1.19 -2.44 -3.06
N GLY A 58 -1.18 -1.85 -4.26
CA GLY A 58 -2.15 -0.87 -4.71
C GLY A 58 -1.68 0.55 -4.37
N VAL A 59 -1.17 1.26 -5.37
CA VAL A 59 -0.55 2.58 -5.23
C VAL A 59 -1.50 3.67 -5.75
N CYS A 60 -2.21 3.41 -6.85
CA CYS A 60 -3.07 4.40 -7.50
C CYS A 60 -2.31 5.72 -7.74
N HIS A 61 -2.76 6.84 -7.15
CA HIS A 61 -2.07 8.15 -7.23
C HIS A 61 -0.88 8.30 -6.27
N GLY A 62 -0.64 7.34 -5.37
CA GLY A 62 0.49 7.29 -4.43
C GLY A 62 0.34 8.20 -3.21
N THR A 63 -0.89 8.56 -2.82
CA THR A 63 -1.14 9.50 -1.70
C THR A 63 -0.70 8.91 -0.35
N SER A 64 -1.05 7.65 -0.07
CA SER A 64 -0.61 6.88 1.10
C SER A 64 0.92 6.75 1.14
N MET A 65 1.56 6.43 0.01
CA MET A 65 3.01 6.40 -0.12
C MET A 65 3.68 7.74 0.22
N VAL A 66 3.12 8.87 -0.25
CA VAL A 66 3.62 10.21 0.07
C VAL A 66 3.46 10.52 1.57
N CYS A 67 2.35 10.13 2.18
CA CYS A 67 2.14 10.27 3.63
C CYS A 67 3.22 9.53 4.42
N LEU A 68 3.51 8.28 4.07
CA LEU A 68 4.57 7.51 4.71
C LEU A 68 5.95 8.12 4.46
N HIS A 69 6.24 8.55 3.23
CA HIS A 69 7.50 9.22 2.91
C HIS A 69 7.77 10.43 3.83
N LYS A 70 6.75 11.27 4.07
CA LYS A 70 6.85 12.42 4.98
C LYS A 70 7.14 11.99 6.43
N VAL A 71 6.53 10.91 6.91
CA VAL A 71 6.84 10.34 8.24
C VAL A 71 8.29 9.87 8.33
N LEU A 72 8.79 9.21 7.28
CA LEU A 72 10.18 8.74 7.26
C LEU A 72 11.18 9.90 7.26
N GLN A 73 10.84 11.03 6.62
CA GLN A 73 11.63 12.27 6.70
C GLN A 73 11.59 12.87 8.11
N GLU A 74 10.39 12.98 8.71
CA GLU A 74 10.18 13.51 10.06
C GLU A 74 10.98 12.73 11.11
N LEU A 75 10.99 11.39 11.01
CA LEU A 75 11.68 10.49 11.94
C LEU A 75 13.15 10.23 11.55
N ASN A 76 13.66 10.85 10.48
CA ASN A 76 15.01 10.66 9.96
C ASN A 76 15.37 9.18 9.68
N LEU A 77 14.39 8.38 9.23
CA LEU A 77 14.53 6.97 8.88
C LEU A 77 14.96 6.84 7.41
N LYS A 78 16.22 7.15 7.12
CA LYS A 78 16.77 7.25 5.75
C LYS A 78 16.98 5.89 5.05
N GLN A 79 17.12 4.84 5.85
CA GLN A 79 17.40 3.46 5.43
C GLN A 79 16.17 2.70 4.92
N VAL A 80 14.96 3.08 5.34
CA VAL A 80 13.71 2.40 4.96
C VAL A 80 13.40 2.69 3.49
N ARG A 81 13.41 1.70 2.61
CA ARG A 81 13.02 1.90 1.20
C ARG A 81 11.51 1.77 1.06
N LEU A 82 10.96 2.39 0.03
CA LEU A 82 9.53 2.35 -0.28
C LEU A 82 9.34 1.57 -1.58
N PHE A 83 8.53 0.52 -1.54
CA PHE A 83 8.15 -0.25 -2.72
C PHE A 83 6.64 -0.15 -2.93
N GLY A 84 6.23 0.28 -4.10
CA GLY A 84 4.84 0.30 -4.54
C GLY A 84 4.62 -0.71 -5.65
N PHE A 85 3.70 -1.64 -5.42
CA PHE A 85 3.28 -2.66 -6.37
C PHE A 85 1.91 -2.29 -6.92
N ASP A 86 1.78 -2.13 -8.23
CA ASP A 86 0.51 -1.80 -8.87
C ASP A 86 0.52 -2.27 -10.33
N SER A 87 -0.65 -2.60 -10.87
CA SER A 87 -0.80 -2.83 -12.31
C SER A 87 -0.58 -1.54 -13.11
N PHE A 88 -0.92 -0.39 -12.51
CA PHE A 88 -1.09 0.91 -13.14
C PHE A 88 -2.09 0.90 -14.31
N GLU A 89 -3.02 -0.06 -14.23
CA GLU A 89 -4.04 -0.34 -15.24
C GLU A 89 -5.44 -0.50 -14.58
N GLY A 90 -5.50 -0.37 -13.26
CA GLY A 90 -6.70 -0.60 -12.44
C GLY A 90 -6.90 -2.08 -12.08
N LEU A 91 -8.06 -2.38 -11.50
CA LEU A 91 -8.39 -3.74 -11.06
C LEU A 91 -8.51 -4.73 -12.24
N PRO A 92 -8.08 -5.99 -12.06
CA PRO A 92 -8.10 -7.01 -13.11
C PRO A 92 -9.52 -7.47 -13.46
N GLU A 93 -9.66 -8.22 -14.57
CA GLU A 93 -10.98 -8.74 -14.99
C GLU A 93 -11.61 -9.69 -13.94
N THR A 94 -10.79 -10.34 -13.13
CA THR A 94 -11.23 -11.21 -12.02
C THR A 94 -12.01 -10.45 -10.95
N ALA A 95 -11.86 -9.12 -10.84
CA ALA A 95 -12.60 -8.26 -9.91
C ALA A 95 -14.12 -8.43 -10.04
N ARG A 96 -14.60 -8.71 -11.26
CA ARG A 96 -16.02 -8.92 -11.54
C ARG A 96 -16.66 -10.04 -10.71
N ASN A 97 -15.89 -11.08 -10.39
CA ASN A 97 -16.39 -12.29 -9.73
C ASN A 97 -15.82 -12.47 -8.33
N ASP A 98 -14.69 -11.82 -8.01
CA ASP A 98 -14.13 -11.85 -6.67
C ASP A 98 -15.03 -11.10 -5.69
N ASP A 99 -14.98 -11.46 -4.41
CA ASP A 99 -15.68 -10.76 -3.32
C ASP A 99 -17.18 -10.51 -3.57
N GLY A 100 -17.83 -11.41 -4.32
CA GLY A 100 -19.24 -11.30 -4.67
C GLY A 100 -19.56 -10.14 -5.61
N GLY A 101 -18.58 -9.67 -6.40
CA GLY A 101 -18.74 -8.56 -7.33
C GLY A 101 -18.74 -7.20 -6.64
N ALA A 102 -18.06 -7.09 -5.48
CA ALA A 102 -17.86 -5.83 -4.77
C ALA A 102 -17.09 -4.79 -5.61
N TRP A 103 -16.27 -5.27 -6.54
CA TRP A 103 -15.34 -4.47 -7.32
C TRP A 103 -15.58 -4.65 -8.82
N PHE A 104 -15.12 -3.71 -9.65
CA PHE A 104 -15.25 -3.80 -11.10
C PHE A 104 -13.91 -3.64 -11.83
N PRO A 105 -13.71 -4.33 -12.97
CA PRO A 105 -12.47 -4.22 -13.74
C PRO A 105 -12.17 -2.78 -14.17
N GLY A 106 -10.89 -2.39 -14.12
CA GLY A 106 -10.41 -1.06 -14.47
C GLY A 106 -10.71 0.04 -13.43
N GLN A 107 -11.37 -0.29 -12.32
CA GLN A 107 -11.51 0.62 -11.18
C GLN A 107 -10.13 1.04 -10.66
N PHE A 108 -10.03 2.28 -10.17
CA PHE A 108 -8.80 2.87 -9.62
C PHE A 108 -7.60 2.92 -10.57
N ASN A 109 -7.83 2.88 -11.89
CA ASN A 109 -6.76 3.01 -12.88
C ASN A 109 -6.02 4.35 -12.72
N SER A 110 -4.71 4.26 -12.49
CA SER A 110 -3.78 5.36 -12.60
C SER A 110 -2.53 4.88 -13.34
N SER A 111 -2.16 5.54 -14.44
CA SER A 111 -1.00 5.12 -15.22
C SER A 111 0.30 5.39 -14.48
N LEU A 112 1.32 4.55 -14.71
CA LEU A 112 2.64 4.70 -14.08
C LEU A 112 3.23 6.10 -14.34
N GLU A 113 3.00 6.67 -15.53
CA GLU A 113 3.45 8.03 -15.87
C GLU A 113 2.76 9.09 -15.00
N LEU A 114 1.44 8.99 -14.83
CA LEU A 114 0.68 9.92 -14.01
C LEU A 114 1.08 9.79 -12.54
N THR A 115 1.12 8.58 -12.00
CA THR A 115 1.53 8.33 -10.61
C THR A 115 2.95 8.83 -10.36
N SER A 116 3.90 8.51 -11.25
CA SER A 116 5.29 8.97 -11.11
C SER A 116 5.41 10.50 -11.14
N LYS A 117 4.62 11.16 -11.99
CA LYS A 117 4.56 12.62 -12.03
C LYS A 117 4.00 13.20 -10.72
N ILE A 118 2.89 12.66 -10.21
CA ILE A 118 2.28 13.10 -8.94
C ILE A 118 3.27 12.93 -7.79
N LEU A 119 3.89 11.74 -7.66
CA LEU A 119 4.88 11.47 -6.62
C LEU A 119 6.08 12.42 -6.70
N THR A 120 6.57 12.72 -7.91
CA THR A 120 7.65 13.68 -8.12
C THR A 120 7.25 15.10 -7.70
N GLU A 121 6.05 15.55 -8.07
CA GLU A 121 5.51 16.86 -7.67
C GLU A 121 5.30 16.95 -6.15
N GLN A 122 5.04 15.82 -5.48
CA GLN A 122 4.93 15.71 -4.02
C GLN A 122 6.29 15.53 -3.31
N GLY A 123 7.40 15.51 -4.05
CA GLY A 123 8.75 15.49 -3.50
C GLY A 123 9.24 14.12 -3.03
N ILE A 124 8.75 13.03 -3.62
CA ILE A 124 9.23 11.67 -3.30
C ILE A 124 10.75 11.55 -3.53
N ASP A 125 11.44 10.78 -2.69
CA ASP A 125 12.85 10.46 -2.89
C ASP A 125 13.01 9.19 -3.73
N TRP A 126 13.24 9.37 -5.03
CA TRP A 126 13.45 8.28 -5.99
C TRP A 126 14.73 7.46 -5.77
N ASN A 127 15.67 7.89 -4.91
CA ASN A 127 16.85 7.08 -4.58
C ASN A 127 16.50 5.85 -3.73
N ARG A 128 15.32 5.86 -3.11
CA ARG A 128 14.85 4.83 -2.18
C ARG A 128 13.37 4.48 -2.40
N THR A 129 12.77 4.91 -3.50
CA THR A 129 11.39 4.63 -3.85
C THR A 129 11.34 3.90 -5.18
N PHE A 130 10.65 2.77 -5.22
CA PHE A 130 10.58 1.89 -6.37
C PHE A 130 9.12 1.57 -6.68
N LEU A 131 8.71 1.85 -7.92
CA LEU A 131 7.41 1.40 -8.43
C LEU A 131 7.63 0.15 -9.28
N VAL A 132 6.89 -0.90 -8.96
CA VAL A 132 6.93 -2.19 -9.65
C VAL A 132 5.60 -2.34 -10.39
N LYS A 133 5.65 -2.09 -11.69
CA LYS A 133 4.49 -2.22 -12.58
C LYS A 133 4.24 -3.70 -12.93
N GLY A 134 3.01 -4.15 -12.74
CA GLY A 134 2.49 -5.42 -13.24
C GLY A 134 1.49 -6.06 -12.29
N TRP A 135 0.89 -7.17 -12.71
CA TRP A 135 0.00 -7.94 -11.84
C TRP A 135 0.81 -8.62 -10.72
N PHE A 136 0.21 -8.77 -9.54
CA PHE A 136 0.90 -9.38 -8.40
C PHE A 136 1.37 -10.81 -8.68
N SER A 137 0.50 -11.63 -9.29
CA SER A 137 0.84 -12.96 -9.82
C SER A 137 2.07 -13.02 -10.74
N GLU A 138 2.42 -11.91 -11.40
CA GLU A 138 3.59 -11.83 -12.29
C GLU A 138 4.81 -11.21 -11.62
N THR A 139 4.62 -10.29 -10.67
CA THR A 139 5.67 -9.43 -10.12
C THR A 139 6.14 -9.82 -8.73
N LEU A 140 5.29 -10.43 -7.91
CA LEU A 140 5.58 -10.81 -6.53
C LEU A 140 6.28 -12.18 -6.49
N ASN A 141 7.51 -12.23 -6.98
CA ASN A 141 8.27 -13.47 -7.17
C ASN A 141 9.70 -13.37 -6.61
N GLN A 142 10.41 -14.50 -6.64
CA GLN A 142 11.77 -14.62 -6.10
C GLN A 142 12.79 -13.75 -6.87
N ASP A 143 12.63 -13.60 -8.19
CA ASP A 143 13.53 -12.75 -9.00
C ASP A 143 13.48 -11.29 -8.54
N LEU A 144 12.29 -10.80 -8.17
CA LEU A 144 12.11 -9.47 -7.59
C LEU A 144 12.80 -9.34 -6.24
N VAL A 145 12.63 -10.33 -5.35
CA VAL A 145 13.29 -10.39 -4.03
C VAL A 145 14.80 -10.31 -4.19
N GLU A 146 15.37 -11.08 -5.11
CA GLU A 146 16.81 -11.11 -5.38
C GLU A 146 17.31 -9.80 -5.99
N LYS A 147 16.59 -9.27 -6.98
CA LYS A 147 16.92 -8.00 -7.65
C LYS A 147 17.05 -6.84 -6.67
N TYR A 148 16.11 -6.75 -5.73
CA TYR A 148 16.08 -5.65 -4.75
C TYR A 148 16.67 -6.01 -3.39
N GLN A 149 17.13 -7.25 -3.21
CA GLN A 149 17.65 -7.77 -1.93
C GLN A 149 16.64 -7.49 -0.80
N LEU A 150 15.37 -7.84 -1.02
CA LEU A 150 14.31 -7.69 -0.03
C LEU A 150 14.54 -8.73 1.08
N THR A 151 14.80 -8.26 2.29
CA THR A 151 15.13 -9.15 3.42
C THR A 151 14.23 -8.96 4.62
N LYS A 152 13.64 -7.77 4.79
CA LYS A 152 12.76 -7.44 5.91
C LYS A 152 11.76 -6.36 5.50
N ALA A 153 10.50 -6.54 5.87
CA ALA A 153 9.46 -5.52 5.79
C ALA A 153 9.04 -5.11 7.20
N SER A 154 8.95 -3.80 7.46
CA SER A 154 8.56 -3.27 8.77
C SER A 154 7.13 -2.72 8.79
N VAL A 155 6.73 -2.06 7.70
CA VAL A 155 5.36 -1.58 7.52
C VAL A 155 4.87 -2.06 6.17
N ILE A 156 3.68 -2.66 6.15
CA ILE A 156 3.05 -3.21 4.95
C ILE A 156 1.68 -2.56 4.81
N MET A 157 1.37 -2.00 3.64
CA MET A 157 0.06 -1.50 3.27
C MET A 157 -0.56 -2.43 2.25
N VAL A 158 -1.65 -3.09 2.64
CA VAL A 158 -2.53 -3.85 1.76
C VAL A 158 -3.72 -2.95 1.44
N ASP A 159 -3.72 -2.43 0.21
CA ASP A 159 -4.70 -1.46 -0.31
C ASP A 159 -5.05 -1.87 -1.75
N CYS A 160 -5.44 -3.13 -1.89
CA CYS A 160 -5.60 -3.79 -3.20
C CYS A 160 -7.01 -4.34 -3.43
N ASP A 161 -7.94 -3.92 -2.56
CA ASP A 161 -9.40 -4.15 -2.56
C ASP A 161 -9.84 -5.62 -2.43
N MET A 162 -9.27 -6.48 -3.28
CA MET A 162 -9.71 -7.82 -3.60
C MET A 162 -9.04 -8.89 -2.73
N TYR A 163 -9.79 -9.94 -2.38
CA TYR A 163 -9.26 -11.13 -1.70
C TYR A 163 -8.05 -11.75 -2.41
N LEU A 164 -8.12 -11.97 -3.74
CA LEU A 164 -7.03 -12.61 -4.47
C LEU A 164 -5.74 -11.78 -4.42
N SER A 165 -5.85 -10.47 -4.65
CA SER A 165 -4.71 -9.54 -4.59
C SER A 165 -4.09 -9.50 -3.19
N ALA A 166 -4.94 -9.41 -2.14
CA ALA A 166 -4.48 -9.39 -0.76
C ALA A 166 -3.78 -10.69 -0.36
N LYS A 167 -4.29 -11.84 -0.84
CA LYS A 167 -3.67 -13.15 -0.61
C LYS A 167 -2.29 -13.24 -1.25
N GLU A 168 -2.14 -12.80 -2.50
CA GLU A 168 -0.83 -12.76 -3.18
C GLU A 168 0.16 -11.84 -2.45
N ALA A 169 -0.27 -10.64 -2.05
CA ALA A 169 0.53 -9.68 -1.28
C ALA A 169 1.01 -10.26 0.07
N LEU A 170 0.10 -10.85 0.85
CA LEU A 170 0.42 -11.43 2.16
C LEU A 170 1.39 -12.62 2.03
N ASN A 171 1.18 -13.49 1.04
CA ASN A 171 2.07 -14.63 0.79
C ASN A 171 3.48 -14.18 0.41
N PHE A 172 3.59 -13.14 -0.41
CA PHE A 172 4.88 -12.53 -0.74
C PHE A 172 5.58 -11.93 0.48
N CYS A 173 4.81 -11.30 1.38
CA CYS A 173 5.33 -10.67 2.58
C CYS A 173 5.72 -11.66 3.68
N ALA A 174 5.12 -12.85 3.73
CA ALA A 174 5.33 -13.85 4.78
C ALA A 174 6.82 -14.09 5.14
N PRO A 175 7.74 -14.36 4.18
CA PRO A 175 9.15 -14.53 4.47
C PRO A 175 9.87 -13.23 4.86
N LEU A 176 9.32 -12.06 4.48
CA LEU A 176 9.90 -10.74 4.77
C LEU A 176 9.51 -10.22 6.17
N ILE A 177 8.49 -10.80 6.80
CA ILE A 177 8.16 -10.52 8.20
C ILE A 177 9.15 -11.28 9.08
N GLN A 178 10.19 -10.59 9.55
CA GLN A 178 11.17 -11.11 10.49
C GLN A 178 10.58 -11.15 11.90
N GLU A 179 11.07 -10.33 12.84
CA GLU A 179 10.58 -10.34 14.23
C GLU A 179 9.12 -9.89 14.32
N GLU A 180 8.80 -8.79 13.64
CA GLU A 180 7.48 -8.19 13.59
C GLU A 180 7.34 -7.23 12.41
N ALA A 181 6.10 -7.00 11.99
CA ALA A 181 5.71 -5.97 11.03
C ALA A 181 4.35 -5.37 11.45
N ILE A 182 4.11 -4.13 11.04
CA ILE A 182 2.78 -3.49 11.14
C ILE A 182 2.11 -3.57 9.78
N ILE A 183 0.96 -4.23 9.71
CA ILE A 183 0.18 -4.41 8.49
C ILE A 183 -1.07 -3.54 8.57
N PHE A 184 -1.25 -2.73 7.54
CA PHE A 184 -2.42 -1.90 7.29
C PHE A 184 -3.27 -2.59 6.22
N PHE A 185 -4.58 -2.59 6.42
CA PHE A 185 -5.60 -3.04 5.47
C PHE A 185 -6.55 -1.87 5.23
N ASP A 186 -6.67 -1.36 3.99
CA ASP A 186 -7.52 -0.20 3.68
C ASP A 186 -9.02 -0.58 3.62
N ASP A 187 -9.31 -1.79 3.14
CA ASP A 187 -10.67 -2.24 2.79
C ASP A 187 -11.23 -3.35 3.67
N TRP A 188 -10.68 -3.52 4.87
CA TRP A 188 -11.05 -4.58 5.81
C TRP A 188 -12.58 -4.72 6.03
N TYR A 189 -13.29 -3.61 6.25
CA TYR A 189 -14.75 -3.57 6.48
C TYR A 189 -15.54 -3.03 5.27
N SER A 190 -14.87 -2.74 4.15
CA SER A 190 -15.53 -2.20 2.95
C SER A 190 -16.67 -3.11 2.52
N GLN A 191 -17.83 -2.52 2.20
CA GLN A 191 -19.02 -3.23 1.72
C GLN A 191 -19.49 -4.43 2.59
N ASN A 192 -19.19 -4.41 3.90
CA ASN A 192 -19.41 -5.50 4.85
C ASN A 192 -18.74 -6.82 4.42
N LEU A 193 -17.58 -6.74 3.74
CA LEU A 193 -16.82 -7.92 3.29
C LEU A 193 -16.36 -8.78 4.47
N ASP A 194 -16.00 -8.17 5.59
CA ASP A 194 -15.64 -8.87 6.83
C ASP A 194 -16.75 -9.82 7.32
N GLN A 195 -18.00 -9.35 7.31
CA GLN A 195 -19.18 -10.12 7.74
C GLN A 195 -19.50 -11.26 6.78
N LYS A 196 -19.13 -11.10 5.51
CA LYS A 196 -19.28 -12.12 4.46
C LYS A 196 -18.10 -13.08 4.39
N ASN A 197 -17.06 -12.87 5.22
CA ASN A 197 -15.79 -13.58 5.15
C ASN A 197 -15.17 -13.50 3.73
N MET A 198 -15.05 -12.29 3.21
CA MET A 198 -14.49 -11.96 1.90
C MET A 198 -13.38 -10.90 2.03
N GLY A 199 -12.78 -10.50 0.92
CA GLY A 199 -11.80 -9.43 0.82
C GLY A 199 -10.52 -9.70 1.61
N GLU A 200 -9.88 -8.59 2.00
CA GLU A 200 -8.62 -8.57 2.75
C GLU A 200 -8.71 -9.32 4.07
N LYS A 201 -9.87 -9.24 4.75
CA LYS A 201 -10.13 -9.97 6.00
C LYS A 201 -10.00 -11.48 5.81
N ARG A 202 -10.58 -12.02 4.74
CA ARG A 202 -10.47 -13.46 4.44
C ARG A 202 -9.03 -13.84 4.11
N ALA A 203 -8.35 -13.03 3.30
CA ALA A 203 -6.95 -13.26 2.95
C ALA A 203 -6.05 -13.29 4.21
N PHE A 204 -6.26 -12.38 5.15
CA PHE A 204 -5.50 -12.34 6.39
C PHE A 204 -5.80 -13.51 7.33
N ASP A 205 -7.07 -13.92 7.45
CA ASP A 205 -7.43 -15.12 8.22
C ASP A 205 -6.73 -16.37 7.69
N GLU A 206 -6.75 -16.58 6.37
CA GLU A 206 -6.06 -17.70 5.72
C GLU A 206 -4.54 -17.59 5.91
N PHE A 207 -3.96 -16.39 5.75
CA PHE A 207 -2.55 -16.14 6.00
C PHE A 207 -2.11 -16.55 7.41
N LEU A 208 -2.89 -16.24 8.45
CA LEU A 208 -2.58 -16.63 9.83
C LEU A 208 -2.75 -18.13 10.08
N GLN A 209 -3.69 -18.78 9.39
CA GLN A 209 -3.86 -20.24 9.45
C GLN A 209 -2.69 -20.97 8.79
N GLU A 210 -2.23 -20.48 7.64
CA GLU A 210 -1.09 -21.03 6.90
C GLU A 210 0.26 -20.73 7.60
N ASN A 211 0.31 -19.69 8.44
CA ASN A 211 1.51 -19.26 9.17
C ASN A 211 1.29 -19.25 10.70
N PRO A 212 1.10 -20.40 11.36
CA PRO A 212 0.71 -20.47 12.78
C PRO A 212 1.77 -19.95 13.76
N HIS A 213 3.00 -19.77 13.27
CA HIS A 213 4.12 -19.18 14.00
C HIS A 213 4.00 -17.65 14.16
N PHE A 214 3.06 -17.00 13.47
CA PHE A 214 2.72 -15.60 13.72
C PHE A 214 1.64 -15.46 14.81
N GLY A 215 1.83 -14.46 15.67
CA GLY A 215 0.82 -13.88 16.55
C GLY A 215 0.40 -12.51 16.02
N THR A 216 -0.79 -12.05 16.44
CA THR A 216 -1.34 -10.76 16.00
C THR A 216 -1.92 -9.97 17.15
N GLU A 217 -1.88 -8.65 17.00
CA GLU A 217 -2.45 -7.67 17.92
C GLU A 217 -3.13 -6.56 17.10
N LYS A 218 -4.40 -6.23 17.41
CA LYS A 218 -5.12 -5.15 16.74
C LYS A 218 -4.63 -3.79 17.24
N LEU A 219 -4.32 -2.88 16.32
CA LEU A 219 -3.85 -1.51 16.62
C LEU A 219 -4.85 -0.40 16.28
N GLY A 220 -6.09 -0.78 15.92
CA GLY A 220 -7.15 0.17 15.54
C GLY A 220 -7.21 0.42 14.03
N SER A 221 -7.69 1.59 13.63
CA SER A 221 -7.90 1.96 12.22
C SER A 221 -7.66 3.46 11.97
N TYR A 222 -7.60 3.87 10.71
CA TYR A 222 -7.59 5.28 10.28
C TYR A 222 -8.86 5.71 9.52
N THR A 223 -9.68 4.74 9.09
CA THR A 223 -11.06 4.94 8.60
C THR A 223 -12.00 3.96 9.27
N ALA A 224 -13.29 4.03 8.93
CA ALA A 224 -14.28 3.01 9.30
C ALA A 224 -14.08 1.68 8.53
N ASN A 225 -13.41 1.71 7.37
CA ASN A 225 -13.18 0.54 6.53
C ASN A 225 -11.83 -0.13 6.82
N ALA A 226 -10.86 0.61 7.33
CA ALA A 226 -9.52 0.10 7.53
C ALA A 226 -9.36 -0.70 8.83
N GLN A 227 -8.31 -1.52 8.88
CA GLN A 227 -7.85 -2.18 10.11
C GLN A 227 -6.33 -2.32 10.11
N ILE A 228 -5.71 -2.05 11.25
CA ILE A 228 -4.26 -2.17 11.45
C ILE A 228 -3.98 -3.31 12.43
N PHE A 229 -2.99 -4.12 12.11
CA PHE A 229 -2.48 -5.19 12.96
C PHE A 229 -0.97 -5.07 13.13
N ARG A 230 -0.50 -5.37 14.34
CA ARG A 230 0.86 -5.82 14.56
C ARG A 230 0.90 -7.32 14.38
N VAL A 231 1.83 -7.80 13.57
CA VAL A 231 2.10 -9.23 13.34
C VAL A 231 3.51 -9.53 13.83
N PHE A 232 3.69 -10.56 14.65
CA PHE A 232 4.98 -10.88 15.27
C PHE A 232 5.21 -12.38 15.33
N ARG A 233 6.47 -12.84 15.29
CA ARG A 233 6.81 -14.26 15.47
C ARG A 233 6.68 -14.65 16.96
N LYS A 234 6.01 -15.78 17.21
CA LYS A 234 5.83 -16.39 18.55
C LYS A 234 7.09 -17.12 19.00
#